data_AF-A0A0P9MWE7-F1
#
_entry.id   AF-A0A0P9MWE7-F1
#
_cell.length_a   1.000
_cell.length_b   1.000
_cell.length_c   1.000
_cell.angle_alpha   90.00
_cell.angle_beta   90.00
_cell.angle_gamma   90.00
#
_symmetry.space_group_name_H-M   'P 1'
#
loop_
_entity.id
_entity.type
_entity.pdbx_description
1 polymer ?
#
loop_
_entity_poly.entity_id
_entity_poly.type
_entity_poly.pdbx_seq_one_letter_code
_entity_poly.pdbx_strand_id
1 'polypeptide(L)'
;MTLRGTWLNNIIAKHPDTTNAVDGVQLPYWDGFMKLAAGCHELCGLGYIGVDMVLDQEKGPLILELNARPGLNIQIANDCGLTLRTHAVEAHLEELKARGVVETVEERVAFAQALFGHIPPVEG
;
A
#
# COMPACT_ATOMS: atom_id res chain seq x y z
N MET A 1 -7.03 -2.87 -9.31
CA MET A 1 -7.55 -1.82 -10.20
C MET A 1 -7.42 -0.47 -9.51
N THR A 2 -6.96 0.56 -10.22
CA THR A 2 -6.89 1.93 -9.69
C THR A 2 -8.28 2.57 -9.63
N LEU A 3 -8.47 3.51 -8.71
CA LEU A 3 -9.76 4.18 -8.48
C LEU A 3 -9.77 5.64 -8.95
N ARG A 4 -8.81 6.45 -8.50
CA ARG A 4 -8.64 7.86 -8.86
C ARG A 4 -7.15 8.19 -8.79
N GLY A 5 -6.76 9.34 -9.36
CA GLY A 5 -5.41 9.89 -9.19
C GLY A 5 -5.43 11.16 -8.35
N THR A 6 -4.27 11.56 -7.86
CA THR A 6 -4.05 12.86 -7.21
C THR A 6 -2.89 13.59 -7.83
N TRP A 7 -3.04 14.89 -8.07
CA TRP A 7 -1.98 15.77 -8.55
C TRP A 7 -2.08 17.12 -7.84
N LEU A 8 -0.98 17.59 -7.25
CA LEU A 8 -0.93 18.81 -6.43
C LEU A 8 -2.06 18.87 -5.38
N ASN A 9 -2.31 17.73 -4.70
CA ASN A 9 -3.39 17.53 -3.71
C ASN A 9 -4.82 17.64 -4.26
N ASN A 10 -5.01 17.71 -5.58
CA ASN A 10 -6.32 17.66 -6.22
C ASN A 10 -6.59 16.27 -6.78
N ILE A 11 -7.83 15.80 -6.63
CA ILE A 11 -8.29 14.58 -7.27
C ILE A 11 -8.39 14.83 -8.78
N ILE A 12 -7.81 13.93 -9.56
CA ILE A 12 -7.82 13.97 -11.02
C ILE A 12 -8.36 12.66 -11.59
N ALA A 13 -9.11 12.77 -12.70
CA ALA A 13 -9.59 11.62 -13.47
C ALA A 13 -8.71 11.32 -14.70
N LYS A 14 -7.85 12.27 -15.08
CA LYS A 14 -6.94 12.15 -16.23
C LYS A 14 -5.54 12.53 -15.83
N HIS A 15 -4.56 11.81 -16.37
CA HIS A 15 -3.14 12.11 -16.18
C HIS A 15 -2.82 13.48 -16.78
N PRO A 16 -2.05 14.35 -16.08
CA PRO A 16 -1.78 15.72 -16.54
C PRO A 16 -1.05 15.76 -17.88
N ASP A 17 -0.10 14.86 -18.10
CA ASP A 17 0.71 14.86 -19.33
C ASP A 17 0.12 14.03 -20.48
N THR A 18 -0.40 12.83 -20.20
CA THR A 18 -0.84 11.89 -21.25
C THR A 18 -2.33 11.98 -21.56
N THR A 19 -3.11 12.66 -20.72
CA THR A 19 -4.58 12.77 -20.78
C THR A 19 -5.35 11.44 -20.66
N ASN A 20 -4.64 10.33 -20.46
CA ASN A 20 -5.22 9.01 -20.21
C ASN A 20 -6.01 9.01 -18.90
N ALA A 21 -7.06 8.18 -18.84
CA ALA A 21 -7.76 7.90 -17.59
C ALA A 21 -6.78 7.26 -16.59
N VAL A 22 -6.87 7.67 -15.32
CA VAL A 22 -6.02 7.14 -14.23
C VAL A 22 -6.73 6.06 -13.41
N ASP A 23 -8.06 5.98 -13.53
CA ASP A 23 -8.91 4.95 -12.95
C ASP A 23 -9.03 3.74 -13.87
N GLY A 24 -9.41 2.59 -13.31
CA GLY A 24 -9.65 1.38 -14.10
C GLY A 24 -8.37 0.65 -14.55
N VAL A 25 -7.18 1.13 -14.20
CA VAL A 25 -5.91 0.49 -14.55
C VAL A 25 -5.67 -0.70 -13.62
N GLN A 26 -5.56 -1.90 -14.18
CA GLN A 26 -5.15 -3.07 -13.42
C GLN A 26 -3.61 -3.17 -13.41
N LEU A 27 -3.00 -2.95 -12.25
CA LEU A 27 -1.56 -3.16 -12.10
C LEU A 27 -1.28 -4.68 -12.16
N PRO A 28 -0.42 -5.15 -13.08
CA PRO A 28 0.02 -6.54 -13.10
C PRO A 28 0.97 -6.81 -11.93
N TYR A 29 1.17 -8.08 -11.59
CA TYR A 29 2.10 -8.53 -10.55
C TYR A 29 1.86 -7.92 -9.16
N TRP A 30 0.60 -7.58 -8.84
CA TRP A 30 0.23 -6.96 -7.56
C TRP A 30 0.71 -7.73 -6.33
N ASP A 31 0.60 -9.06 -6.37
CA ASP A 31 1.13 -9.92 -5.31
C ASP A 31 2.65 -9.73 -5.09
N GLY A 32 3.41 -9.60 -6.18
CA GLY A 32 4.85 -9.31 -6.12
C GLY A 32 5.16 -7.94 -5.51
N PHE A 33 4.39 -6.90 -5.87
CA PHE A 33 4.51 -5.58 -5.24
C PHE A 33 4.27 -5.65 -3.73
N MET A 34 3.20 -6.33 -3.31
CA MET A 34 2.83 -6.45 -1.90
C MET A 34 3.90 -7.20 -1.10
N LYS A 35 4.43 -8.31 -1.63
CA LYS A 35 5.49 -9.10 -0.99
C LYS A 35 6.80 -8.31 -0.87
N LEU A 36 7.19 -7.58 -1.91
CA LEU A 36 8.37 -6.72 -1.84
C LEU A 36 8.19 -5.64 -0.78
N ALA A 37 7.06 -4.92 -0.77
CA ALA A 37 6.80 -3.87 0.20
C ALA A 37 6.78 -4.39 1.65
N ALA A 38 6.11 -5.52 1.90
CA ALA A 38 6.09 -6.15 3.22
C ALA A 38 7.47 -6.71 3.63
N GLY A 39 8.25 -7.21 2.67
CA GLY A 39 9.61 -7.69 2.90
C GLY A 39 10.61 -6.58 3.25
N CYS A 40 10.36 -5.33 2.83
CA CYS A 40 11.20 -4.19 3.22
C CYS A 40 11.27 -3.97 4.73
N HIS A 41 10.26 -4.43 5.49
CA HIS A 41 10.28 -4.40 6.95
C HIS A 41 11.52 -5.13 7.52
N GLU A 42 11.86 -6.29 6.97
CA GLU A 42 13.00 -7.11 7.41
C GLU A 42 14.36 -6.39 7.18
N LEU A 43 14.43 -5.53 6.17
CA LEU A 43 15.65 -4.81 5.81
C LEU A 43 15.90 -3.59 6.70
N CYS A 44 14.83 -2.95 7.17
CA CYS A 44 14.93 -1.65 7.85
C CYS A 44 14.68 -1.72 9.35
N GLY A 45 13.92 -2.71 9.84
CA GLY A 45 13.54 -2.82 11.26
C GLY A 45 12.68 -1.66 11.76
N LEU A 46 12.11 -0.86 10.86
CA LEU A 46 11.26 0.27 11.20
C LEU A 46 9.78 -0.17 11.26
N GLY A 47 9.03 0.39 12.22
CA GLY A 47 7.61 0.09 12.40
C GLY A 47 6.69 0.72 11.34
N TYR A 48 7.15 1.76 10.65
CA TYR A 48 6.40 2.43 9.58
C TYR A 48 7.38 2.99 8.54
N ILE A 49 7.13 2.67 7.27
CA ILE A 49 7.96 3.08 6.12
C ILE A 49 7.08 3.36 4.90
N GLY A 50 7.58 4.19 3.99
CA GLY A 50 7.11 4.23 2.60
C GLY A 50 8.06 3.42 1.71
N VAL A 51 7.50 2.73 0.73
CA VAL A 51 8.27 1.98 -0.26
C VAL A 51 7.85 2.49 -1.64
N ASP A 52 8.78 3.15 -2.32
CA ASP A 52 8.53 3.64 -3.67
C ASP A 52 8.98 2.56 -4.66
N MET A 53 8.10 2.22 -5.59
CA MET A 53 8.27 1.06 -6.45
C MET A 53 7.99 1.40 -7.91
N VAL A 54 8.62 0.64 -8.80
CA VAL A 54 8.38 0.72 -10.25
C VAL A 54 8.06 -0.64 -10.82
N LEU A 55 7.34 -0.63 -11.94
CA LEU A 55 7.15 -1.79 -12.78
C LEU A 55 8.13 -1.71 -13.96
N ASP A 56 9.15 -2.55 -13.94
CA ASP A 56 10.03 -2.74 -15.08
C ASP A 56 9.42 -3.73 -16.09
N GLN A 57 9.69 -3.52 -17.37
CA GLN A 57 9.12 -4.32 -18.45
C GLN A 57 9.61 -5.77 -18.44
N GLU A 58 10.88 -6.01 -18.10
CA GLU A 58 11.51 -7.34 -18.12
C GLU A 58 11.61 -7.95 -16.72
N LYS A 59 11.95 -7.13 -15.73
CA LYS A 59 12.23 -7.56 -14.35
C LYS A 59 11.00 -7.56 -13.46
N GLY A 60 9.90 -6.96 -13.90
CA GLY A 60 8.68 -6.84 -13.11
C GLY A 60 8.83 -5.82 -11.97
N PRO A 61 8.17 -6.04 -10.82
CA PRO A 61 8.20 -5.13 -9.67
C PRO A 61 9.63 -4.92 -9.12
N LEU A 62 10.04 -3.66 -8.94
CA LEU A 62 11.32 -3.27 -8.34
C LEU A 62 11.12 -2.18 -7.29
N ILE A 63 12.00 -2.15 -6.28
CA ILE A 63 12.07 -1.08 -5.28
C ILE A 63 12.99 0.03 -5.80
N LEU A 64 12.54 1.28 -5.73
CA LEU A 64 13.36 2.45 -6.01
C LEU A 64 13.93 3.07 -4.72
N GLU A 65 13.08 3.27 -3.71
CA GLU A 65 13.42 4.02 -2.51
C GLU A 65 12.68 3.47 -1.28
N LEU A 66 13.35 3.53 -0.13
CA LEU A 66 12.76 3.29 1.18
C LEU A 66 12.76 4.58 2.00
N ASN A 67 11.56 5.00 2.38
CA ASN A 67 11.33 6.23 3.11
C ASN A 67 11.04 5.93 4.59
N ALA A 68 11.95 6.29 5.49
CA ALA A 68 11.75 6.13 6.93
C ALA A 68 10.68 7.08 7.53
N ARG A 69 10.32 8.14 6.80
CA ARG A 69 9.29 9.11 7.18
C ARG A 69 8.48 9.52 5.94
N PRO A 70 7.60 8.64 5.44
CA PRO A 70 6.84 8.94 4.25
C PRO A 70 5.86 10.09 4.52
N GLY A 71 5.61 10.89 3.47
CA GLY A 71 4.60 11.94 3.51
C GLY A 71 3.18 11.37 3.64
N LEU A 72 2.31 12.08 4.35
CA LEU A 72 0.93 11.63 4.61
C LEU A 72 -0.05 11.93 3.47
N ASN A 73 0.35 12.72 2.47
CA ASN A 73 -0.52 13.14 1.36
C ASN A 73 -1.06 11.98 0.52
N ILE A 74 -0.42 10.80 0.56
CA ILE A 74 -0.90 9.59 -0.13
C ILE A 74 -2.31 9.15 0.35
N GLN A 75 -2.71 9.57 1.55
CA GLN A 75 -4.06 9.32 2.08
C GLN A 75 -5.15 9.98 1.23
N ILE A 76 -4.84 11.11 0.57
CA ILE A 76 -5.75 11.79 -0.36
C ILE A 76 -6.03 10.88 -1.56
N ALA A 77 -5.04 10.14 -2.04
CA ALA A 77 -5.20 9.23 -3.17
C ALA A 77 -6.03 7.99 -2.82
N ASN A 78 -5.89 7.52 -1.58
CA ASN A 78 -6.63 6.35 -1.09
C ASN A 78 -8.02 6.68 -0.53
N ASP A 79 -8.37 7.97 -0.44
CA ASP A 79 -9.58 8.47 0.22
C ASP A 79 -9.79 7.84 1.61
N CYS A 80 -8.68 7.60 2.32
CA CYS A 80 -8.66 6.80 3.54
C CYS A 80 -7.53 7.25 4.46
N GLY A 81 -7.91 7.63 5.67
CA GLY A 81 -6.98 8.03 6.73
C GLY A 81 -6.13 6.85 7.25
N LEU A 82 -4.90 7.14 7.65
CA LEU A 82 -3.95 6.13 8.12
C LEU A 82 -4.26 5.65 9.55
N THR A 83 -4.83 6.50 10.41
CA THR A 83 -5.01 6.24 11.85
C THR A 83 -5.74 4.94 12.17
N LEU A 84 -6.86 4.66 11.49
CA LEU A 84 -7.62 3.43 11.74
C LEU A 84 -6.85 2.19 11.28
N ARG A 85 -6.06 2.32 10.21
CA ARG A 85 -5.22 1.24 9.69
C ARG A 85 -4.07 0.94 10.64
N THR A 86 -3.42 1.96 11.19
CA THR A 86 -2.33 1.78 12.16
C THR A 86 -2.83 1.14 13.44
N HIS A 87 -3.96 1.57 13.99
CA HIS A 87 -4.54 0.93 15.17
C HIS A 87 -4.84 -0.56 14.94
N ALA A 88 -5.36 -0.92 13.75
CA ALA A 88 -5.65 -2.31 13.45
C ALA A 88 -4.39 -3.16 13.30
N VAL A 89 -3.33 -2.61 12.69
CA VAL A 89 -2.01 -3.27 12.62
C VAL A 89 -1.39 -3.42 14.01
N GLU A 90 -1.42 -2.37 14.84
CA GLU A 90 -0.90 -2.41 16.21
C GLU A 90 -1.62 -3.45 17.07
N ALA A 91 -2.95 -3.54 16.97
CA ALA A 91 -3.74 -4.54 17.67
C ALA A 91 -3.36 -5.98 17.24
N HIS A 92 -3.18 -6.20 15.93
CA HIS A 92 -2.74 -7.48 15.39
C HIS A 92 -1.34 -7.86 15.89
N LEU A 93 -0.40 -6.92 15.92
CA LEU A 93 0.95 -7.14 16.43
C LEU A 93 0.96 -7.52 17.91
N GLU A 94 0.13 -6.89 18.74
CA GLU A 94 0.00 -7.27 20.16
C GLU A 94 -0.60 -8.67 20.34
N GLU A 95 -1.56 -9.08 19.51
CA GLU A 95 -2.09 -10.45 19.54
C GLU A 95 -1.02 -11.49 19.18
N LEU A 96 -0.27 -11.26 18.10
CA LEU A 96 0.83 -12.13 17.67
C LEU A 96 1.88 -12.27 18.77
N LYS A 97 2.25 -11.17 19.41
CA LYS A 97 3.20 -11.12 20.52
C LYS A 97 2.69 -11.92 21.72
N ALA A 98 1.42 -11.77 22.10
CA ALA A 98 0.81 -12.55 23.18
C ALA A 98 0.84 -14.06 22.92
N ARG A 99 0.77 -14.46 21.64
CA ARG A 99 0.82 -15.85 21.18
C ARG A 99 2.23 -16.36 20.89
N GLY A 100 3.24 -15.49 20.90
CA GLY A 100 4.62 -15.83 20.52
C GLY A 100 4.76 -16.24 19.05
N VAL A 101 3.91 -15.70 18.16
CA VAL A 101 3.90 -16.01 16.73
C VAL A 101 4.65 -14.92 15.97
N VAL A 102 5.46 -15.34 14.99
CA VAL A 102 6.10 -14.44 14.02
C VAL A 102 5.54 -14.78 12.65
N GLU A 103 4.91 -13.81 12.01
CA GLU A 103 4.37 -13.99 10.66
C GLU A 103 5.46 -13.90 9.60
N THR A 104 5.28 -14.70 8.55
CA THR A 104 5.95 -14.60 7.26
C THR A 104 5.49 -13.35 6.48
N VAL A 105 6.22 -12.99 5.42
CA VAL A 105 5.85 -11.89 4.52
C VAL A 105 4.47 -12.15 3.90
N GLU A 106 4.21 -13.38 3.49
CA GLU A 106 2.95 -13.84 2.90
C GLU A 106 1.77 -13.66 3.86
N GLU A 107 1.92 -14.02 5.13
CA GLU A 107 0.87 -13.89 6.14
C GLU A 107 0.54 -12.42 6.43
N ARG A 108 1.55 -11.54 6.50
CA ARG A 108 1.33 -10.10 6.67
C ARG A 108 0.61 -9.48 5.47
N VAL A 109 0.97 -9.90 4.25
CA VAL A 109 0.28 -9.48 3.02
C VAL A 109 -1.17 -9.95 3.05
N ALA A 110 -1.43 -11.20 3.44
CA ALA A 110 -2.77 -11.75 3.53
C ALA A 110 -3.62 -11.00 4.57
N PHE A 111 -3.07 -10.71 5.75
CA PHE A 111 -3.72 -9.89 6.78
C PHE A 111 -4.12 -8.51 6.22
N ALA A 112 -3.16 -7.79 5.61
CA ALA A 112 -3.40 -6.47 5.07
C ALA A 112 -4.43 -6.48 3.93
N GLN A 113 -4.40 -7.47 3.04
CA GLN A 113 -5.38 -7.61 1.96
C GLN A 113 -6.77 -7.94 2.47
N ALA A 114 -6.90 -8.84 3.46
CA ALA A 114 -8.19 -9.19 4.04
C ALA A 114 -8.84 -7.99 4.75
N LEU A 115 -8.03 -7.18 5.44
CA LEU A 115 -8.55 -6.07 6.22
C LEU A 115 -8.77 -4.80 5.39
N PHE A 116 -7.92 -4.55 4.38
CA PHE A 116 -7.89 -3.28 3.66
C PHE A 116 -8.09 -3.36 2.15
N GLY A 117 -8.14 -4.56 1.58
CA GLY A 117 -8.28 -4.81 0.14
C GLY A 117 -9.70 -4.67 -0.40
N HIS A 118 -10.65 -4.27 0.45
CA HIS A 118 -12.05 -4.08 0.10
C HIS A 118 -12.38 -2.60 -0.05
N ILE A 119 -13.11 -2.27 -1.11
CA ILE A 119 -13.77 -0.96 -1.23
C ILE A 119 -15.00 -1.03 -0.32
N PRO A 120 -15.11 -0.22 0.75
CA PRO A 120 -16.35 -0.16 1.50
C PRO A 120 -17.49 0.20 0.55
N PRO A 121 -18.66 -0.43 0.66
CA PRO A 121 -19.80 -0.06 -0.17
C PRO A 121 -20.07 1.43 -0.02
N VAL A 122 -20.31 2.11 -1.14
CA VAL A 122 -20.75 3.51 -1.13
C VAL A 122 -22.14 3.51 -0.49
N GLU A 123 -22.24 3.96 0.77
CA GLU A 123 -23.54 4.29 1.34
C GLU A 123 -24.10 5.48 0.53
N GLY A 124 -25.27 5.26 -0.08
CA GLY A 124 -25.98 6.25 -0.91
C GLY A 124 -26.82 7.21 -0.09
#